data_AF-A0A162I2A6-F1
#
_entry.id   AF-A0A162I2A6-F1
#
_cell.length_a   1.000
_cell.length_b   1.000
_cell.length_c   1.000
_cell.angle_alpha   90.00
_cell.angle_beta   90.00
_cell.angle_gamma   90.00
#
_symmetry.space_group_name_H-M   'P 1'
#
loop_
_entity.id
_entity.type
_entity.pdbx_description
1 polymer ?
#
loop_
_entity_poly.entity_id
_entity_poly.type
_entity_poly.pdbx_seq_one_letter_code
_entity_poly.pdbx_strand_id
1 'polypeptide(L)' 'MLKCKHVVEKADALVDGAPLSKRERFALRLHLLICHHCRRYVRQLRALVTSLRRPPPETVSQEKVDAVLDKLDKTP' A
#
# COMPACT_ATOMS: atom_id res chain seq x y z
N MET A 1 11.70 -21.48 12.95
CA MET A 1 12.19 -20.11 13.19
C MET A 1 12.03 -19.30 11.92
N LEU A 2 11.25 -18.21 11.93
CA LEU A 2 11.27 -17.27 10.80
C LEU A 2 12.60 -16.53 10.81
N LYS A 3 13.33 -16.58 9.69
CA LYS A 3 14.50 -15.74 9.44
C LYS A 3 14.05 -14.37 8.93
N CYS A 4 14.85 -13.34 9.14
CA CYS A 4 14.61 -11.99 8.63
C CYS A 4 14.32 -11.99 7.11
N LYS A 5 15.00 -12.86 6.34
CA LYS A 5 14.77 -13.03 4.89
C LYS A 5 13.29 -13.36 4.57
N HIS A 6 12.67 -14.27 5.32
CA HIS A 6 11.27 -14.63 5.12
C HIS A 6 10.30 -13.50 5.48
N VAL A 7 10.72 -12.58 6.36
CA VAL A 7 9.93 -11.37 6.66
C VAL A 7 10.00 -10.41 5.49
N VAL A 8 11.19 -10.22 4.91
CA VAL A 8 11.39 -9.37 3.72
C VAL A 8 10.61 -9.91 2.53
N GLU A 9 10.69 -11.22 2.25
CA GLU A 9 9.93 -11.89 1.18
C GLU A 9 8.41 -11.72 1.31
N LYS A 10 7.89 -11.57 2.54
CA LYS A 10 6.46 -11.42 2.82
C LYS A 10 6.06 -9.98 3.19
N ALA A 11 6.98 -9.03 3.11
CA ALA A 11 6.76 -7.67 3.56
C ALA A 11 5.78 -6.93 2.64
N ASP A 12 5.88 -7.15 1.33
CA ASP A 12 4.97 -6.56 0.34
C ASP A 12 3.54 -7.01 0.60
N ALA A 13 3.32 -8.33 0.74
CA ALA A 13 2.02 -8.89 1.11
C ALA A 13 1.49 -8.34 2.45
N LEU A 14 2.39 -8.08 3.42
CA LEU A 14 2.04 -7.51 4.71
C LEU A 14 1.66 -6.03 4.64
N VAL A 15 2.24 -5.26 3.72
CA VAL A 15 2.00 -3.81 3.55
C VAL A 15 0.81 -3.56 2.62
N ASP A 16 0.68 -4.32 1.54
CA ASP A 16 -0.41 -4.20 0.59
C ASP A 16 -1.71 -4.85 1.06
N GLY A 17 -1.63 -5.72 2.07
CA GLY A 17 -2.80 -6.40 2.64
C GLY A 17 -3.26 -7.61 1.81
N ALA A 18 -2.34 -8.19 1.04
CA ALA A 18 -2.58 -9.42 0.30
C ALA A 18 -2.97 -10.59 1.26
N PRO A 19 -3.70 -11.61 0.79
CA PRO A 19 -4.16 -12.69 1.63
C PRO A 19 -2.99 -13.53 2.16
N LEU A 20 -2.59 -13.25 3.40
CA LEU A 20 -1.67 -14.07 4.19
C LEU A 20 -2.46 -15.08 5.03
N SER A 21 -1.97 -16.32 5.15
CA SER A 21 -2.60 -17.32 6.01
C SER A 21 -2.55 -16.86 7.48
N LYS A 22 -3.58 -17.19 8.28
CA LYS A 22 -3.65 -16.79 9.70
C LYS A 22 -2.39 -17.16 10.51
N ARG A 23 -1.83 -18.34 10.24
CA ARG A 23 -0.57 -18.83 10.86
C ARG A 23 0.63 -17.95 10.50
N GLU A 24 0.76 -17.56 9.23
CA GLU A 24 1.86 -16.74 8.75
C GLU A 24 1.79 -15.34 9.33
N ARG A 25 0.59 -14.77 9.41
CA ARG A 25 0.35 -13.47 10.04
C ARG A 25 0.75 -13.47 11.51
N PHE A 26 0.46 -14.54 12.24
CA PHE A 26 0.88 -14.70 13.64
C PHE A 26 2.40 -14.81 13.76
N ALA A 27 3.03 -15.64 12.93
CA ALA A 27 4.47 -15.85 12.95
C ALA A 27 5.26 -14.58 12.57
N LEU A 28 4.78 -13.81 11.59
CA LEU A 28 5.33 -12.50 11.23
C LEU A 28 5.18 -11.48 12.37
N ARG A 29 4.00 -11.42 13.02
CA ARG A 29 3.79 -10.54 14.18
C ARG A 29 4.75 -10.86 15.33
N LEU A 30 4.89 -12.14 15.67
CA LEU A 30 5.81 -12.57 16.72
C LEU A 30 7.27 -12.22 16.38
N HIS A 31 7.68 -12.39 15.12
CA HIS A 31 9.02 -11.99 14.70
C HIS A 31 9.23 -10.47 14.77
N LEU A 32 8.25 -9.66 14.37
CA LEU A 32 8.33 -8.19 14.44
C LEU A 32 8.35 -7.65 15.88
N LEU A 33 7.83 -8.41 16.85
CA LEU A 33 7.93 -8.10 18.27
C LEU A 33 9.35 -8.32 18.82
N ILE A 34 10.05 -9.33 18.29
CA ILE A 34 11.39 -9.73 18.78
C ILE A 34 12.51 -8.99 18.01
N CYS A 35 12.35 -8.81 16.71
CA CYS A 35 13.39 -8.27 15.83
C CYS A 35 13.15 -6.79 15.49
N HIS A 36 13.91 -5.90 16.12
CA HIS A 36 13.80 -4.46 15.90
C HIS A 36 14.15 -4.03 14.47
N HIS A 37 15.09 -4.72 13.79
CA HIS A 37 15.47 -4.43 12.41
C HIS A 37 14.31 -4.66 11.45
N CYS A 38 13.64 -5.80 11.56
CA CYS A 38 12.46 -6.12 10.75
C CYS A 38 11.32 -5.13 11.03
N ARG A 39 11.14 -4.72 12.29
CA ARG A 39 10.16 -3.68 12.65
C ARG A 39 10.46 -2.34 11.98
N ARG A 40 11.72 -1.90 11.97
CA ARG A 40 12.15 -0.66 11.30
C ARG A 40 11.93 -0.74 9.80
N TYR A 41 12.33 -1.86 9.19
CA TYR A 41 12.16 -2.11 7.76
C TYR A 41 10.69 -2.04 7.34
N VAL A 42 9.79 -2.80 7.99
CA VAL A 42 8.36 -2.79 7.66
C VAL A 42 7.75 -1.41 7.87
N ARG A 43 8.19 -0.65 8.88
CA ARG A 43 7.73 0.73 9.10
C ARG A 43 8.14 1.66 7.96
N GLN A 44 9.38 1.56 7.47
CA GLN A 44 9.87 2.34 6.34
C GLN A 44 9.12 1.95 5.05
N LEU A 45 8.92 0.65 4.81
CA LEU A 45 8.17 0.16 3.66
C LEU A 45 6.73 0.67 3.67
N ARG A 46 6.05 0.64 4.82
CA ARG A 46 4.70 1.23 4.96
C ARG A 46 4.67 2.71 4.66
N ALA A 47 5.63 3.48 5.16
CA ALA A 47 5.71 4.92 4.88
C ALA A 47 5.90 5.18 3.38
N LEU A 48 6.78 4.42 2.73
CA LEU A 48 7.02 4.50 1.29
C LEU A 48 5.77 4.15 0.49
N VAL A 49 5.13 3.01 0.75
CA VAL A 49 3.89 2.61 0.06
C VAL A 49 2.77 3.61 0.31
N THR A 50 2.65 4.15 1.52
CA THR A 50 1.63 5.17 1.82
C THR A 50 1.90 6.47 1.04
N SER A 51 3.17 6.88 0.91
CA SER A 51 3.52 8.07 0.12
C SER A 51 3.30 7.89 -1.39
N LEU A 52 3.45 6.66 -1.89
CA LEU A 52 3.25 6.32 -3.31
C LEU A 52 1.80 5.98 -3.65
N ARG A 53 0.99 5.60 -2.66
CA ARG A 53 -0.44 5.34 -2.84
C ARG A 53 -1.12 6.64 -3.25
N ARG A 54 -1.29 6.80 -4.56
CA ARG A 54 -2.22 7.78 -5.11
C ARG A 54 -3.62 7.41 -4.60
N PRO A 55 -4.41 8.35 -4.08
CA PRO A 55 -5.83 8.08 -3.89
C PRO A 55 -6.38 7.54 -5.22
N PRO A 56 -7.26 6.52 -5.18
CA PRO A 56 -7.94 6.09 -6.40
C PRO A 56 -8.50 7.35 -7.07
N PRO A 57 -8.34 7.48 -8.40
CA PRO A 57 -8.86 8.65 -9.10
C PRO A 57 -10.32 8.78 -8.69
N GLU A 58 -10.69 9.95 -8.15
CA GLU A 58 -12.11 10.24 -7.92
C GLU A 58 -12.82 9.91 -9.23
N THR A 59 -13.84 9.06 -9.14
CA THR A 59 -14.67 8.76 -10.30
C THR A 59 -15.41 10.04 -10.63
N VAL A 60 -14.81 10.86 -11.49
CA VAL A 60 -15.43 12.07 -12.01
C VAL A 60 -16.65 11.62 -12.81
N SER A 61 -17.82 12.15 -12.49
CA SER A 61 -19.03 11.85 -13.25
C SER A 61 -18.84 12.29 -14.70
N GLN A 62 -19.45 11.56 -15.63
CA GLN A 62 -19.41 11.89 -17.05
C GLN A 62 -19.86 13.35 -17.29
N GLU A 63 -20.89 13.80 -16.57
CA GLU A 63 -21.37 15.20 -16.59
C GLU A 63 -20.28 16.24 -16.25
N LYS A 64 -19.39 15.93 -15.30
CA LYS A 64 -18.27 16.84 -14.95
C LYS A 64 -17.21 16.85 -16.05
N VAL A 65 -17.00 15.74 -16.73
CA VAL A 65 -16.06 15.66 -17.87
C VAL A 65 -16.59 16.50 -19.03
N ASP A 66 -17.87 16.31 -19.38
CA ASP A 66 -18.52 17.02 -20.47
C ASP A 66 -18.55 18.53 -20.21
N ALA A 67 -18.87 18.96 -18.97
CA ALA A 67 -18.88 20.37 -18.59
C ALA A 67 -17.51 21.07 -18.67
N VAL A 68 -16.40 20.32 -18.52
CA VAL A 68 -15.04 20.86 -18.69
C VAL A 68 -14.69 20.97 -20.16
N LEU A 69 -15.02 19.95 -20.97
CA LEU A 69 -14.81 19.97 -22.43
C LEU A 69 -15.56 21.14 -23.07
N ASP A 70 -16.82 21.35 -22.68
CA ASP A 70 -17.65 22.45 -23.18
C ASP A 70 -17.09 23.85 -22.88
N LYS A 71 -16.27 23.99 -21.83
CA LYS A 71 -15.59 25.25 -21.49
C LYS A 71 -14.31 25.44 -22.29
N LEU A 72 -13.61 24.37 -22.61
CA LEU A 72 -12.39 24.40 -23.42
C LEU A 72 -12.73 24.74 -24.87
N ASP A 73 -13.79 24.14 -25.42
CA ASP A 73 -14.24 24.38 -26.81
C ASP A 73 -14.82 25.78 -27.03
N LYS A 74 -15.23 26.48 -25.95
CA LYS A 74 -15.75 27.86 -25.98
C LYS A 74 -14.68 28.92 -25.74
N THR A 75 -13.41 28.52 -25.56
CA THR A 75 -12.29 29.47 -25.47
C THR A 75 -11.77 29.75 -26.89
N PRO A 76 -11.84 31.00 -27.39
CA PRO A 76 -11.42 31.34 -28.75
C PRO A 76 -9.90 31.26 -28.96
#